data_AF-A0A6N4T710-F1
#
_entry.id   AF-A0A6N4T710-F1
#
_cell.length_a   1.000
_cell.length_b   1.000
_cell.length_c   1.000
_cell.angle_alpha   90.00
_cell.angle_beta   90.00
_cell.angle_gamma   90.00
#
_symmetry.space_group_name_H-M   'P 1'
#
loop_
_entity.id
_entity.type
_entity.pdbx_description
1 polymer ?
#
loop_
_entity_poly.entity_id
_entity_poly.type
_entity_poly.pdbx_seq_one_letter_code
_entity_poly.pdbx_strand_id
1 'polypeptide(L)'
;MMTASAHLLSQQQDTYSERRNARAPDFILMQLDPRDVIEGVMLEEGFQSEDAPSAGYMREHCPHCSGVQLQLILRYKFVKRSHLFCSSCTRCYDALYPDGTSALALSAMSLV
;
A
#
# COMPACT_ATOMS: atom_id res chain seq x y z
N MET A 1 -2.77 22.40 -26.05
CA MET A 1 -4.05 22.41 -25.31
C MET A 1 -4.12 21.10 -24.54
N MET A 2 -3.63 21.09 -23.30
CA MET A 2 -3.62 19.93 -22.41
C MET A 2 -4.64 20.18 -21.29
N THR A 3 -5.38 19.14 -20.96
CA THR A 3 -6.74 19.12 -20.42
C THR A 3 -6.83 19.56 -18.95
N ALA A 4 -7.82 20.42 -18.65
CA ALA A 4 -8.18 20.87 -17.29
C ALA A 4 -8.50 19.71 -16.32
N SER A 5 -8.78 18.51 -16.83
CA SER A 5 -9.09 17.30 -16.06
C SER A 5 -7.90 16.75 -15.26
N ALA A 6 -6.66 16.89 -15.75
CA ALA A 6 -5.48 16.38 -15.05
C ALA A 6 -5.18 17.19 -13.77
N HIS A 7 -5.45 18.51 -13.81
CA HIS A 7 -5.22 19.40 -12.68
C HIS A 7 -6.21 19.18 -11.54
N LEU A 8 -7.47 18.83 -11.87
CA LEU A 8 -8.52 18.53 -10.89
C LEU A 8 -8.25 17.19 -10.17
N LEU A 9 -7.75 16.17 -10.87
CA LEU A 9 -7.37 14.89 -10.26
C LEU A 9 -6.19 15.05 -9.29
N SER A 10 -5.18 15.83 -9.67
CA SER A 10 -4.04 16.16 -8.80
C SER A 10 -4.47 16.92 -7.56
N GLN A 11 -5.32 17.95 -7.70
CA GLN A 11 -5.81 18.73 -6.56
C GLN A 11 -6.69 17.91 -5.59
N GLN A 12 -7.44 16.94 -6.11
CA GLN A 12 -8.27 16.06 -5.27
C GLN A 12 -7.41 15.06 -4.46
N GLN A 13 -6.23 14.66 -4.97
CA GLN A 13 -5.28 13.81 -4.24
C GLN A 13 -4.54 14.57 -3.11
N ASP A 14 -4.26 15.86 -3.29
CA ASP A 14 -3.61 16.68 -2.28
C ASP A 14 -4.50 16.91 -1.05
N THR A 15 -5.80 17.20 -1.23
CA THR A 15 -6.73 17.43 -0.12
C THR A 15 -7.01 16.19 0.75
N TYR A 16 -6.97 14.99 0.16
CA TYR A 16 -7.07 13.73 0.92
C TYR A 16 -5.82 13.48 1.78
N SER A 17 -4.67 14.02 1.38
CA SER A 17 -3.39 13.83 2.06
C SER A 17 -3.27 14.63 3.35
N GLU A 18 -4.00 15.75 3.48
CA GLU A 18 -3.90 16.71 4.58
C GLU A 18 -4.46 16.22 5.92
N ARG A 19 -5.22 15.11 5.95
CA ARG A 19 -5.69 14.51 7.22
C ARG A 19 -4.67 13.60 7.89
N ARG A 20 -3.50 13.40 7.29
CA ARG A 20 -2.44 12.56 7.88
C ARG A 20 -1.82 13.32 9.05
N ASN A 21 -1.89 12.74 10.24
CA ASN A 21 -1.17 13.28 11.40
C ASN A 21 0.35 13.23 11.11
N ALA A 22 0.93 14.37 10.75
CA ALA A 22 2.35 14.50 10.41
C ALA A 22 3.29 14.14 11.59
N ARG A 23 2.76 14.04 12.81
CA ARG A 23 3.50 13.65 14.01
C ARG A 23 3.32 12.18 14.37
N ALA A 24 2.51 11.43 13.63
CA ALA A 24 2.36 10.01 13.88
C ALA A 24 3.70 9.31 13.57
N PRO A 25 4.18 8.42 14.48
CA PRO A 25 5.40 7.68 14.24
C PRO A 25 5.27 6.79 13.00
N ASP A 26 6.40 6.57 12.32
CA ASP A 26 6.46 5.66 11.18
C ASP A 26 6.12 4.23 11.57
N PHE A 27 5.49 3.51 10.64
CA PHE A 27 5.23 2.10 10.84
C PHE A 27 6.53 1.30 10.70
N ILE A 28 6.63 0.22 11.46
CA ILE A 28 7.64 -0.80 11.23
C ILE A 28 7.18 -1.63 10.03
N LEU A 29 8.00 -1.70 9.00
CA LEU A 29 7.69 -2.47 7.78
C LEU A 29 8.15 -3.92 7.92
N MET A 30 7.20 -4.85 7.81
CA MET A 30 7.50 -6.28 7.76
C MET A 30 7.26 -6.78 6.35
N GLN A 31 8.29 -7.30 5.68
CA GLN A 31 8.13 -7.84 4.33
C GLN A 31 7.22 -9.09 4.37
N LEU A 32 6.27 -9.14 3.44
CA LEU A 32 5.34 -10.24 3.24
C LEU A 32 5.74 -11.08 2.03
N ASP A 33 5.33 -12.35 2.05
CA ASP A 33 5.33 -13.18 0.85
C ASP A 33 4.21 -12.70 -0.09
N PRO A 34 4.49 -12.38 -1.37
CA PRO A 34 3.46 -12.01 -2.34
C PRO A 34 2.31 -13.01 -2.44
N ARG A 35 2.58 -14.31 -2.26
CA ARG A 35 1.58 -15.38 -2.31
C ARG A 35 0.54 -15.28 -1.21
N ASP A 36 0.88 -14.65 -0.08
CA ASP A 36 -0.03 -14.46 1.05
C ASP A 36 -0.86 -13.18 0.94
N VAL A 37 -0.53 -12.28 0.00
CA VAL A 37 -1.20 -10.98 -0.12
C VAL A 37 -2.16 -10.87 -1.29
N ILE A 38 -1.93 -11.60 -2.38
CA ILE A 38 -2.73 -11.52 -3.60
C ILE A 38 -2.80 -12.89 -4.29
N GLU A 39 -3.88 -13.16 -5.00
CA GLU A 39 -3.95 -14.31 -5.90
C GLU A 39 -3.02 -14.12 -7.10
N GLY A 40 -2.39 -15.21 -7.52
CA GLY A 40 -1.44 -15.19 -8.62
C GLY A 40 -0.87 -16.57 -8.89
N VAL A 41 0.06 -16.62 -9.82
CA VAL A 41 0.73 -17.84 -10.27
C VAL A 41 2.24 -17.71 -10.08
N MET A 42 2.88 -18.80 -9.66
CA MET A 42 4.33 -18.88 -9.63
C MET A 42 4.82 -19.37 -10.99
N LEU A 43 5.57 -18.52 -11.69
CA LEU A 43 6.24 -18.82 -12.96
C LEU A 43 7.74 -19.00 -12.70
N GLU A 44 8.49 -19.40 -13.73
CA GLU A 44 9.95 -19.55 -13.62
C GLU A 44 10.63 -18.21 -13.32
N GLU A 45 10.06 -17.11 -13.81
CA GLU A 45 10.56 -15.75 -13.64
C GLU A 45 10.13 -15.11 -12.31
N GLY A 46 9.22 -15.77 -11.57
CA GLY A 46 8.73 -15.31 -10.27
C GLY A 46 7.21 -15.33 -10.15
N PHE A 47 6.71 -14.69 -9.10
CA PHE A 47 5.29 -14.61 -8.81
C PHE A 47 4.61 -13.50 -9.61
N GLN A 48 3.57 -13.85 -10.37
CA GLN A 48 2.78 -12.91 -11.16
C GLN A 48 1.33 -12.89 -10.67
N SER A 49 0.76 -11.70 -10.53
CA SER A 49 -0.63 -11.48 -10.15
C SER A 49 -1.32 -10.51 -11.10
N GLU A 50 -2.64 -10.44 -11.01
CA GLU A 50 -3.41 -9.33 -11.58
C GLU A 50 -3.04 -7.99 -10.93
N ASP A 51 -3.20 -6.90 -11.67
CA ASP A 51 -2.97 -5.56 -11.15
C ASP A 51 -4.03 -5.20 -10.10
N ALA A 52 -3.57 -4.78 -8.92
CA ALA A 52 -4.42 -4.28 -7.85
C ALA A 52 -4.40 -2.75 -7.80
N PRO A 53 -5.57 -2.07 -7.80
CA PRO A 53 -5.60 -0.61 -7.75
C PRO A 53 -5.09 -0.10 -6.39
N SER A 54 -4.22 0.89 -6.45
CA SER A 54 -3.74 1.60 -5.26
C SER A 54 -4.79 2.55 -4.69
N ALA A 55 -4.95 2.53 -3.37
CA ALA A 55 -5.76 3.49 -2.62
C ALA A 55 -5.01 4.81 -2.33
N GLY A 56 -3.70 4.88 -2.60
CA GLY A 56 -2.89 6.08 -2.41
C GLY A 56 -1.45 5.78 -2.00
N TYR A 57 -0.63 6.81 -1.97
CA TYR A 57 0.75 6.73 -1.48
C TYR A 57 0.81 6.93 0.04
N MET A 58 1.62 6.11 0.69
CA MET A 58 1.93 6.20 2.11
C MET A 58 3.15 7.11 2.35
N ARG A 59 3.36 7.51 3.60
CA ARG A 59 4.56 8.28 3.99
C ARG A 59 5.80 7.38 4.02
N GLU A 60 5.59 6.09 4.24
CA GLU A 60 6.62 5.06 4.28
C GLU A 60 7.24 4.86 2.90
N HIS A 61 8.56 4.68 2.89
CA HIS A 61 9.34 4.42 1.68
C HIS A 61 9.80 2.96 1.67
N CYS A 62 9.99 2.41 0.47
CA CYS A 62 10.52 1.08 0.30
C CYS A 62 11.94 0.99 0.89
N PRO A 63 12.23 0.05 1.81
CA PRO A 63 13.57 -0.11 2.39
C PRO A 63 14.66 -0.48 1.38
N HIS A 64 14.27 -0.94 0.19
CA HIS A 64 15.18 -1.44 -0.84
C HIS A 64 15.30 -0.49 -2.04
N CYS A 65 14.47 0.54 -2.14
CA CYS A 65 14.46 1.46 -3.28
C CYS A 65 14.57 2.90 -2.78
N SER A 66 15.59 3.62 -3.25
CA SER A 66 15.85 5.01 -2.82
C SER A 66 14.69 5.94 -3.19
N GLY A 67 14.01 6.49 -2.18
CA GLY A 67 12.99 7.53 -2.36
C GLY A 67 11.65 7.05 -2.93
N VAL A 68 11.41 5.73 -3.03
CA VAL A 68 10.14 5.21 -3.57
C VAL A 68 9.12 5.09 -2.44
N GLN A 69 8.08 5.93 -2.45
CA GLN A 69 6.94 5.82 -1.55
C GLN A 69 6.16 4.52 -1.81
N LEU A 70 5.73 3.86 -0.74
CA LEU A 70 4.90 2.67 -0.83
C LEU A 70 3.45 3.05 -1.15
N GLN A 71 2.78 2.20 -1.91
CA GLN A 71 1.36 2.33 -2.24
C GLN A 71 0.53 1.45 -1.31
N LEU A 72 -0.60 1.96 -0.81
CA LEU A 72 -1.56 1.17 -0.05
C LEU A 72 -2.46 0.40 -1.00
N ILE A 73 -2.44 -0.93 -0.91
CA ILE A 73 -3.37 -1.82 -1.61
C ILE A 73 -4.38 -2.34 -0.58
N LEU A 74 -5.67 -2.17 -0.87
CA LEU A 74 -6.76 -2.63 0.00
C LEU A 74 -7.24 -4.03 -0.40
N ARG A 75 -7.73 -4.79 0.57
CA ARG A 75 -8.36 -6.09 0.36
C ARG A 75 -9.62 -5.96 -0.49
N TYR A 76 -9.49 -6.20 -1.80
CA TYR A 76 -10.57 -6.18 -2.76
C TYR A 76 -10.28 -7.16 -3.92
N LYS A 77 -11.32 -7.86 -4.40
CA LYS A 77 -11.23 -8.90 -5.45
C LYS A 77 -10.15 -9.95 -5.15
N PHE A 78 -9.04 -9.92 -5.90
CA PHE A 78 -7.96 -10.90 -5.87
C PHE A 78 -6.94 -10.63 -4.74
N VAL A 79 -7.05 -9.49 -4.03
CA VAL A 79 -6.18 -9.17 -2.90
C VAL A 79 -6.68 -9.91 -1.65
N LYS A 80 -5.85 -10.80 -1.11
CA LYS A 80 -6.13 -11.63 0.09
C LYS A 80 -6.13 -10.79 1.37
N ARG A 81 -5.20 -9.83 1.47
CA ARG A 81 -5.08 -8.90 2.60
C ARG A 81 -4.53 -7.55 2.16
N SER A 82 -4.96 -6.50 2.86
CA SER A 82 -4.39 -5.16 2.67
C SER A 82 -2.89 -5.19 2.97
N HIS A 83 -2.11 -4.48 2.14
CA HIS A 83 -0.65 -4.45 2.23
C HIS A 83 -0.11 -3.16 1.63
N LEU A 84 1.14 -2.85 1.93
CA LEU A 84 1.91 -1.82 1.25
C LEU A 84 2.70 -2.46 0.09
N PHE A 85 2.73 -1.80 -1.05
CA PHE A 85 3.34 -2.29 -2.28
C PHE A 85 4.39 -1.31 -2.80
N CYS A 86 5.56 -1.83 -3.18
CA CYS A 86 6.57 -1.03 -3.88
C CYS A 86 6.41 -1.20 -5.40
N SER A 87 6.08 -0.11 -6.10
CA SER A 87 5.95 -0.12 -7.57
C SER A 87 7.26 -0.32 -8.33
N SER A 88 8.42 -0.21 -7.65
CA SER A 88 9.74 -0.37 -8.28
C SER A 88 10.28 -1.80 -8.16
N CYS A 89 10.22 -2.41 -6.98
CA CYS A 89 10.78 -3.76 -6.75
C CYS A 89 9.73 -4.82 -6.42
N THR A 90 8.44 -4.48 -6.57
CA THR A 90 7.27 -5.36 -6.40
C THR A 90 7.15 -6.09 -5.06
N ARG A 91 7.90 -5.66 -4.04
CA ARG A 91 7.83 -6.21 -2.68
C ARG A 91 6.59 -5.71 -1.96
N CYS A 92 6.01 -6.58 -1.15
CA CYS A 92 4.85 -6.31 -0.31
C CYS A 92 5.25 -6.23 1.16
N TYR A 93 4.59 -5.36 1.93
CA TYR A 93 4.84 -5.19 3.35
C TYR A 93 3.55 -5.09 4.15
N ASP A 94 3.60 -5.58 5.39
CA ASP A 94 2.69 -5.14 6.44
C ASP A 94 3.23 -3.86 7.08
N ALA A 95 2.33 -3.09 7.68
CA ALA A 95 2.67 -1.91 8.44
C ALA A 95 2.31 -2.16 9.91
N LEU A 96 3.32 -2.20 10.78
CA LEU A 96 3.15 -2.56 12.18
C LEU A 96 3.33 -1.33 13.08
N TYR A 97 2.51 -1.24 14.11
CA TYR A 97 2.75 -0.39 15.26
C TYR A 97 3.99 -0.90 16.05
N PRO A 98 4.58 -0.08 16.94
CA PRO A 98 5.73 -0.49 17.75
C PRO A 98 5.50 -1.72 18.65
N ASP A 99 4.24 -2.04 18.96
CA ASP A 99 3.83 -3.22 19.72
C ASP A 99 3.75 -4.50 18.85
N GLY A 100 4.00 -4.39 17.54
CA GLY A 100 3.90 -5.48 16.57
C GLY A 100 2.51 -5.69 15.98
N THR A 101 1.50 -4.93 16.41
CA THR A 101 0.14 -5.04 15.88
C THR A 101 0.09 -4.49 14.45
N SER A 102 -0.52 -5.24 13.53
CA SER A 102 -0.72 -4.77 12.15
C SER A 102 -1.76 -3.66 12.09
N ALA A 103 -1.38 -2.54 11.49
CA ALA A 103 -2.27 -1.43 11.18
C ALA A 103 -3.20 -1.71 9.98
N LEU A 104 -2.92 -2.78 9.22
CA LEU A 104 -3.66 -3.16 8.01
C LEU A 104 -4.53 -4.41 8.20
N ALA A 105 -4.31 -5.17 9.26
CA ALA A 105 -5.19 -6.25 9.65
C ALA A 105 -6.54 -5.67 10.08
N LEU A 106 -7.62 -6.32 9.65
CA LEU A 106 -8.95 -6.03 10.18
C LEU A 106 -8.91 -6.31 11.68
N SER A 107 -8.95 -5.26 12.51
CA SER A 107 -9.29 -5.46 13.91
C SER A 107 -10.75 -5.92 13.94
N ALA A 108 -11.04 -7.01 14.65
CA ALA A 108 -12.41 -7.51 14.84
C ALA A 108 -13.31 -6.54 15.65
N MET A 109 -12.92 -5.27 15.81
CA MET A 109 -13.62 -4.25 16.60
C MET A 109 -14.07 -3.05 15.75
N SER A 110 -14.66 -3.32 14.58
CA SER A 110 -15.45 -2.34 13.85
C SER A 110 -16.74 -2.97 13.31
N LEU A 111 -17.45 -3.63 14.23
CA LEU A 111 -18.89 -3.85 14.15
C LEU A 111 -19.47 -3.29 15.45
N VAL A 112 -19.68 -1.98 15.50
CA VAL A 112 -20.56 -1.33 16.48
C VAL A 112 -21.47 -0.39 15.72
#